data_AF-A0A3S0AX76-F1
#
_entry.id   AF-A0A3S0AX76-F1
#
_cell.length_a   1.000
_cell.length_b   1.000
_cell.length_c   1.000
_cell.angle_alpha   90.00
_cell.angle_beta   90.00
_cell.angle_gamma   90.00
#
_symmetry.space_group_name_H-M   'P 1'
#
loop_
_entity.id
_entity.type
_entity.pdbx_description
1 polymer ?
#
loop_
_entity_poly.entity_id
_entity_poly.type
_entity_poly.pdbx_seq_one_letter_code
_entity_poly.pdbx_strand_id
1 'polypeptide(L)'
;MEIAIFTKEHKPADSIASFTEFYYSLHMKHLASDFLDQGLTPRQITEAVVKAMNVGKSSGMKIEKHFKPVFTGAGKHIVKDCKLSHLAYGLVLINADVKLPVVGNFQVSVLSQYLENQ
;
A
#
# COMPACT_ATOMS: atom_id res chain seq x y z
N MET A 1 24.85 -17.74 -8.67
CA MET A 1 24.73 -17.93 -7.21
C MET A 1 23.28 -18.28 -6.94
N GLU A 2 23.01 -19.56 -6.71
CA GLU A 2 21.66 -20.05 -6.43
C GLU A 2 21.47 -20.10 -4.92
N ILE A 3 20.44 -19.39 -4.42
CA ILE A 3 20.05 -19.46 -3.02
C ILE A 3 18.76 -20.26 -2.97
N ALA A 4 18.84 -21.49 -2.45
CA ALA A 4 17.68 -22.27 -2.05
C ALA A 4 17.53 -22.16 -0.53
N ILE A 5 16.40 -21.64 -0.07
CA ILE A 5 16.06 -21.61 1.37
C ILE A 5 14.97 -22.65 1.61
N PHE A 6 15.33 -23.76 2.26
CA PHE A 6 14.39 -24.78 2.72
C PHE A 6 14.11 -24.57 4.21
N THR A 7 12.84 -24.48 4.57
CA THR A 7 12.38 -24.42 5.97
C THR A 7 11.46 -25.61 6.25
N LYS A 8 11.81 -26.37 7.30
CA LYS A 8 11.34 -27.75 7.57
C LYS A 8 10.05 -27.85 8.41
N GLU A 9 9.48 -26.75 8.89
CA GLU A 9 8.28 -26.81 9.74
C GLU A 9 7.07 -26.20 9.04
N HIS A 10 6.30 -27.06 8.39
CA HIS A 10 4.97 -26.72 7.91
C HIS A 10 4.02 -26.73 9.11
N LYS A 11 3.99 -25.65 9.89
CA LYS A 11 2.77 -25.33 10.64
C LYS A 11 1.68 -25.19 9.57
N PRO A 12 0.60 -25.98 9.58
CA PRO A 12 -0.46 -25.80 8.61
C PRO A 12 -0.92 -24.35 8.75
N ALA A 13 -0.57 -23.52 7.76
CA ALA A 13 -1.12 -22.19 7.70
C ALA A 13 -2.63 -22.38 7.68
N ASP A 14 -3.35 -21.70 8.57
CA ASP A 14 -4.80 -21.73 8.58
C ASP A 14 -5.27 -21.48 7.14
N SER A 15 -5.88 -22.50 6.53
CA SER A 15 -6.17 -22.51 5.11
C SER A 15 -7.19 -21.43 4.77
N ILE A 16 -8.09 -21.10 5.70
CA ILE A 16 -9.05 -20.01 5.59
C ILE A 16 -8.32 -18.67 5.65
N ALA A 17 -7.40 -18.49 6.60
CA ALA A 17 -6.62 -17.25 6.70
C ALA A 17 -5.78 -17.01 5.43
N SER A 18 -5.12 -18.06 4.93
CA SER A 18 -4.29 -18.03 3.72
C SER A 18 -5.12 -17.71 2.47
N PHE A 19 -6.28 -18.37 2.31
CA PHE A 19 -7.22 -18.07 1.24
C PHE A 19 -7.74 -16.63 1.32
N THR A 20 -8.08 -16.16 2.52
CA THR A 20 -8.60 -14.81 2.76
C THR A 20 -7.56 -13.74 2.41
N GLU A 21 -6.30 -13.95 2.80
CA GLU A 21 -5.20 -13.05 2.44
C GLU A 21 -4.94 -13.03 0.93
N PHE A 22 -4.98 -14.21 0.29
CA PHE A 22 -4.87 -14.32 -1.17
C PHE A 22 -6.01 -13.56 -1.87
N TYR A 23 -7.25 -13.80 -1.45
CA TYR A 23 -8.44 -13.15 -1.99
C TYR A 23 -8.35 -11.62 -1.91
N TYR A 24 -7.99 -11.05 -0.76
CA TYR A 24 -7.80 -9.60 -0.67
C TYR A 24 -6.69 -9.11 -1.59
N SER A 25 -5.58 -9.86 -1.70
CA SER A 25 -4.46 -9.47 -2.55
C SER A 25 -4.77 -9.45 -4.04
N LEU A 26 -5.79 -10.20 -4.52
CA LEU A 26 -6.29 -10.13 -5.89
C LEU A 26 -6.92 -8.77 -6.23
N HIS A 27 -7.49 -8.10 -5.23
CA HIS A 27 -8.14 -6.79 -5.39
C HIS A 27 -7.18 -5.61 -5.15
N MET A 28 -5.94 -5.88 -4.75
CA MET A 28 -4.88 -4.88 -4.60
C MET A 28 -4.15 -4.70 -5.92
N LYS A 29 -4.51 -3.66 -6.67
CA LYS A 29 -4.02 -3.40 -8.03
C LYS A 29 -2.86 -2.41 -8.11
N HIS A 30 -2.52 -1.77 -7.01
CA HIS A 30 -1.50 -0.72 -6.95
C HIS A 30 -0.30 -1.18 -6.12
N LEU A 31 0.87 -0.64 -6.41
CA LEU A 31 2.07 -0.71 -5.58
C LEU A 31 2.36 0.65 -4.98
N ALA A 32 2.95 0.67 -3.78
CA ALA A 32 3.41 1.92 -3.19
C ALA A 32 4.57 2.52 -4.00
N SER A 33 5.36 1.69 -4.68
CA SER A 33 6.39 2.15 -5.61
C SER A 33 5.86 2.91 -6.83
N ASP A 34 4.57 2.79 -7.19
CA ASP A 34 3.94 3.59 -8.26
C ASP A 34 3.97 5.10 -7.95
N PHE A 35 4.17 5.48 -6.67
CA PHE A 35 4.34 6.87 -6.28
C PHE A 35 5.72 7.45 -6.64
N LEU A 36 6.70 6.62 -7.01
CA LEU A 36 7.97 7.10 -7.55
C LEU A 36 7.74 7.90 -8.85
N ASP A 37 6.80 7.43 -9.69
CA ASP A 37 6.42 8.11 -10.93
C ASP A 37 5.68 9.44 -10.68
N GLN A 38 5.18 9.64 -9.46
CA GLN A 38 4.56 10.89 -8.99
C GLN A 38 5.55 11.81 -8.25
N GLY A 39 6.84 11.46 -8.25
CA GLY A 39 7.92 12.28 -7.70
C GLY A 39 8.14 12.10 -6.19
N LEU A 40 7.53 11.10 -5.55
CA LEU A 40 7.82 10.79 -4.16
C LEU A 40 9.14 10.04 -4.05
N THR A 41 9.91 10.33 -3.01
CA THR A 41 11.10 9.52 -2.67
C THR A 41 10.70 8.25 -1.91
N PRO A 42 11.52 7.18 -1.92
CA PRO A 42 11.23 5.94 -1.16
C PRO A 42 10.95 6.18 0.33
N ARG A 43 11.63 7.16 0.93
CA ARG A 43 11.41 7.57 2.32
C ARG A 43 10.03 8.18 2.51
N GLN A 44 9.65 9.14 1.65
CA GLN A 44 8.32 9.77 1.69
C GLN A 44 7.21 8.73 1.48
N ILE A 45 7.41 7.76 0.58
CA ILE A 45 6.46 6.65 0.36
C ILE A 45 6.29 5.83 1.63
N THR A 46 7.40 5.43 2.28
CA THR A 46 7.35 4.66 3.52
C THR A 46 6.61 5.41 4.63
N GLU A 47 6.91 6.69 4.81
CA GLU A 47 6.25 7.54 5.80
C GLU A 47 4.75 7.71 5.50
N ALA A 48 4.39 7.91 4.23
CA ALA A 48 3.00 8.04 3.79
C ALA A 48 2.20 6.74 3.99
N VAL A 49 2.79 5.57 3.71
CA VAL A 49 2.17 4.26 3.97
C VAL A 49 1.89 4.08 5.46
N VAL A 50 2.85 4.41 6.33
CA VAL A 50 2.65 4.31 7.78
C VAL A 50 1.52 5.23 8.25
N LYS A 51 1.48 6.48 7.78
CA LYS A 51 0.38 7.42 8.09
C LYS A 51 -0.97 6.88 7.62
N ALA A 52 -1.05 6.41 6.38
CA ALA A 52 -2.27 5.84 5.82
C ALA A 52 -2.78 4.61 6.59
N MET A 53 -1.88 3.72 7.03
CA MET A 53 -2.23 2.60 7.89
C MET A 53 -2.77 3.06 9.25
N ASN A 54 -2.20 4.11 9.84
CA ASN A 54 -2.67 4.66 11.11
C ASN A 54 -4.06 5.30 10.98
N VAL A 55 -4.29 6.07 9.90
CA VAL A 55 -5.63 6.61 9.57
C VAL A 55 -6.63 5.46 9.42
N GLY A 56 -6.28 4.44 8.61
CA GLY A 56 -7.11 3.25 8.43
C GLY A 56 -7.49 2.60 9.75
N LYS A 57 -6.52 2.33 10.63
CA LYS A 57 -6.77 1.73 11.96
C LYS A 57 -7.71 2.58 12.79
N SER A 58 -7.49 3.90 12.85
CA SER A 58 -8.32 4.81 13.64
C SER A 58 -9.76 4.93 13.12
N SER A 59 -9.96 4.68 11.82
CA SER A 59 -11.29 4.66 11.18
C SER A 59 -12.00 3.30 11.24
N GLY A 60 -11.41 2.29 11.90
CA GLY A 60 -11.96 0.93 11.97
C GLY A 60 -11.75 0.08 10.71
N MET A 61 -10.89 0.51 9.78
CA MET A 61 -10.56 -0.29 8.60
C MET A 61 -9.75 -1.53 8.96
N LYS A 62 -10.07 -2.65 8.32
CA LYS A 62 -9.30 -3.89 8.36
C LYS A 62 -8.07 -3.78 7.45
N ILE A 63 -6.92 -3.44 8.03
CA ILE A 63 -5.69 -3.09 7.29
C ILE A 63 -5.22 -4.19 6.35
N GLU A 64 -5.38 -5.46 6.73
CA GLU A 64 -5.04 -6.64 5.94
C GLU A 64 -5.82 -6.74 4.61
N LYS A 65 -6.97 -6.06 4.50
CA LYS A 65 -7.73 -5.95 3.24
C LYS A 65 -7.17 -4.92 2.28
N HIS A 66 -6.32 -4.02 2.79
CA HIS A 66 -6.00 -2.76 2.14
C HIS A 66 -4.49 -2.58 1.90
N PHE A 67 -3.65 -3.12 2.77
CA PHE A 67 -2.20 -3.02 2.75
C PHE A 67 -1.58 -4.41 2.86
N LYS A 68 -0.74 -4.78 1.89
CA LYS A 68 0.01 -6.03 1.92
C LYS A 68 1.48 -5.76 1.62
N PRO A 69 2.36 -5.84 2.63
CA PRO A 69 3.81 -5.79 2.41
C PRO A 69 4.22 -6.91 1.45
N VAL A 70 5.02 -6.56 0.45
CA VAL A 70 5.55 -7.49 -0.54
C VAL A 70 7.01 -7.17 -0.84
N PHE A 71 7.68 -8.10 -1.49
CA PHE A 71 8.97 -7.85 -2.12
C PHE A 71 8.77 -7.82 -3.63
N THR A 72 9.21 -6.75 -4.27
CA THR A 72 9.17 -6.59 -5.73
C THR A 72 10.57 -6.64 -6.31
N GLY A 73 10.70 -7.14 -7.54
CA GLY A 73 11.96 -7.13 -8.27
C GLY A 73 12.11 -5.84 -9.05
N ALA A 74 13.21 -5.12 -8.83
CA ALA A 74 13.61 -3.95 -9.60
C ALA A 74 14.98 -4.22 -10.23
N GLY A 75 14.99 -4.65 -11.49
CA GLY A 75 16.21 -5.12 -12.17
C GLY A 75 16.84 -6.32 -11.45
N LYS A 76 18.07 -6.17 -10.95
CA LYS A 76 18.79 -7.20 -10.18
C LYS A 76 18.61 -7.09 -8.65
N HIS A 77 17.75 -6.18 -8.20
CA HIS A 77 17.53 -5.92 -6.77
C HIS A 77 16.14 -6.35 -6.33
N ILE A 78 16.04 -6.81 -5.10
CA ILE A 78 14.78 -7.03 -4.41
C ILE A 78 14.52 -5.82 -3.52
N VAL A 79 13.35 -5.21 -3.66
CA VAL A 79 12.97 -4.02 -2.91
C VAL A 79 11.74 -4.35 -2.07
N LYS A 80 11.71 -3.81 -0.84
CA LYS A 80 10.52 -3.89 0.01
C LYS A 80 9.49 -2.89 -0.49
N ASP A 81 8.29 -3.37 -0.73
CA ASP A 81 7.18 -2.59 -1.29
C ASP A 81 5.87 -2.95 -0.56
N CYS A 82 4.76 -2.33 -0.94
CA CYS A 82 3.45 -2.58 -0.38
C CYS A 82 2.41 -2.61 -1.50
N LYS A 83 1.69 -3.72 -1.66
CA LYS A 83 0.49 -3.79 -2.49
C LYS A 83 -0.65 -3.09 -1.78
N LEU A 84 -1.39 -2.29 -2.55
CA LEU A 84 -2.45 -1.42 -2.05
C LEU A 84 -3.76 -1.69 -2.77
N SER A 85 -4.85 -1.76 -2.00
CA SER A 85 -6.20 -1.57 -2.55
C SER A 85 -6.35 -0.15 -3.09
N HIS A 86 -7.37 0.11 -3.92
CA HIS A 86 -7.57 1.46 -4.45
C HIS A 86 -7.81 2.52 -3.36
N LEU A 87 -8.59 2.19 -2.33
CA LEU A 87 -8.79 3.07 -1.17
C LEU A 87 -7.47 3.33 -0.42
N ALA A 88 -6.68 2.29 -0.19
CA ALA A 88 -5.38 2.43 0.47
C ALA A 88 -4.44 3.32 -0.33
N TYR A 89 -4.42 3.18 -1.66
CA TYR A 89 -3.63 4.01 -2.55
C TYR A 89 -3.99 5.48 -2.41
N GLY A 90 -5.29 5.82 -2.44
CA GLY A 90 -5.76 7.19 -2.19
C GLY A 90 -5.37 7.68 -0.79
N LEU A 91 -5.49 6.84 0.25
CA LEU A 91 -5.08 7.19 1.61
C LEU A 91 -3.57 7.45 1.73
N VAL A 92 -2.73 6.72 0.99
CA VAL A 92 -1.29 6.98 0.93
C VAL A 92 -1.03 8.34 0.30
N LEU A 93 -1.64 8.61 -0.86
CA LEU A 93 -1.42 9.87 -1.58
C LEU A 93 -1.89 11.08 -0.76
N ILE A 94 -3.09 11.02 -0.15
CA ILE A 94 -3.64 12.14 0.61
C ILE A 94 -2.86 12.45 1.89
N ASN A 95 -2.12 11.48 2.44
CA ASN A 95 -1.30 11.62 3.64
C ASN A 95 0.21 11.79 3.37
N ALA A 96 0.60 11.87 2.09
CA ALA A 96 1.98 12.13 1.70
C ALA A 96 2.40 13.58 1.99
N ASP A 97 3.64 13.94 1.66
CA ASP A 97 4.19 15.27 1.94
C ASP A 97 3.43 16.36 1.18
N VAL A 98 2.78 17.26 1.91
CA VAL A 98 1.99 18.39 1.38
C VAL A 98 2.81 19.37 0.54
N LYS A 99 4.13 19.33 0.62
CA LYS A 99 5.01 20.13 -0.25
C LYS A 99 5.02 19.64 -1.69
N LEU A 100 4.53 18.43 -1.97
CA LEU A 100 4.43 17.89 -3.32
C LEU A 100 3.12 18.36 -3.97
N PRO A 101 3.17 19.00 -5.16
CA PRO A 101 1.98 19.51 -5.83
C PRO A 101 0.90 18.44 -6.09
N VAL A 102 1.31 17.20 -6.38
CA VAL A 102 0.40 16.06 -6.60
C VAL A 102 -0.50 15.80 -5.38
N VAL A 103 0.02 15.97 -4.17
CA VAL A 103 -0.72 15.76 -2.92
C VAL A 103 -1.75 16.86 -2.72
N GLY A 104 -1.35 18.13 -2.88
CA GLY A 104 -2.26 19.26 -2.76
C GLY A 104 -3.38 19.23 -3.80
N ASN A 105 -3.05 18.95 -5.06
CA ASN A 105 -4.03 18.81 -6.12
C ASN A 105 -5.03 17.69 -5.85
N PHE A 106 -4.55 16.55 -5.33
CA PHE A 106 -5.41 15.42 -4.96
C PHE A 106 -6.31 15.74 -3.77
N GLN A 107 -5.79 16.41 -2.73
CA GLN A 107 -6.57 16.83 -1.56
C GLN A 107 -7.70 17.79 -1.95
N VAL A 108 -7.38 18.81 -2.76
CA VAL A 108 -8.37 19.78 -3.23
C VAL A 108 -9.41 19.11 -4.12
N SER A 109 -9.02 18.20 -5.03
CA SER A 109 -9.96 17.53 -5.92
C SER A 109 -10.93 16.62 -5.16
N VAL A 110 -10.43 15.84 -4.19
CA VAL A 110 -11.26 14.99 -3.33
C VAL A 110 -12.27 15.83 -2.54
N LEU A 111 -11.81 16.91 -1.92
CA LEU A 111 -12.70 17.76 -1.12
C LEU A 111 -13.72 18.50 -1.98
N SER A 112 -13.31 19.01 -3.15
CA SER A 112 -14.22 19.68 -4.09
C SER A 112 -15.31 18.72 -4.56
N GLN A 113 -14.94 17.51 -5.00
CA GLN A 113 -15.90 16.49 -5.40
C GLN A 113 -16.84 16.08 -4.26
N TYR A 114 -16.33 15.96 -3.02
CA TYR A 114 -17.17 15.61 -1.88
C TYR A 114 -18.22 16.71 -1.60
N LEU A 115 -17.82 17.98 -1.66
CA LEU A 115 -18.69 19.13 -1.37
C LEU A 115 -19.67 19.44 -2.51
N GLU A 116 -19.32 19.15 -3.76
CA GLU A 116 -20.24 19.28 -4.91
C GLU A 116 -21.33 18.21 -4.93
N ASN A 117 -21.09 17.06 -4.29
CA ASN A 117 -22.04 15.95 -4.20
C ASN A 117 -22.84 15.94 -2.88
N GLN A 118 -22.86 17.05 -2.14
CA GLN A 118 -23.67 17.27 -0.94
C GLN A 118 -24.89 18.12 -1.28
#